data_AF-A0A925G4C9-F1
#
_entry.id   AF-A0A925G4C9-F1
#
_cell.length_a   1.000
_cell.length_b   1.000
_cell.length_c   1.000
_cell.angle_alpha   90.00
_cell.angle_beta   90.00
_cell.angle_gamma   90.00
#
_symmetry.space_group_name_H-M   'P 1'
#
loop_
_entity.id
_entity.type
_entity.pdbx_description
1 polymer ?
#
loop_
_entity_poly.entity_id
_entity_poly.type
_entity_poly.pdbx_seq_one_letter_code
_entity_poly.pdbx_strand_id
1 'polypeptide(L)'
;METYLEKITIKSWAEEDRPREKLLALGRRSLTDAELIAILIGSGNREETAVELGKRILHSLANDLDKLGRLSVNELSKFKGIGEAKAISIIAALELGRRRRETEKPKMERITCSRDIYELMHRQFSDLNHEEFWILLLNRGNQVLNQHLISKGGQAGTVADPKIIFKVALEN
;
A
#
# COMPACT_ATOMS: atom_id res chain seq x y z
N MET A 1 -34.39 1.45 -35.41
CA MET A 1 -33.29 0.52 -35.77
C MET A 1 -32.13 0.88 -34.87
N GLU A 2 -32.04 0.22 -33.74
CA GLU A 2 -31.07 0.54 -32.69
C GLU A 2 -29.70 0.02 -33.14
N THR A 3 -28.81 0.93 -33.52
CA THR A 3 -27.43 0.61 -33.90
C THR A 3 -26.74 -0.05 -32.71
N TYR A 4 -26.58 -1.37 -32.77
CA TYR A 4 -25.64 -2.09 -31.91
C TYR A 4 -24.25 -1.53 -32.20
N LEU A 5 -23.82 -0.57 -31.40
CA LEU A 5 -22.41 -0.20 -31.30
C LEU A 5 -21.69 -1.46 -30.81
N GLU A 6 -21.04 -2.17 -31.73
CA GLU A 6 -20.17 -3.29 -31.40
C GLU A 6 -19.14 -2.79 -30.40
N LYS A 7 -19.30 -3.24 -29.16
CA LYS A 7 -18.44 -2.83 -28.07
C LYS A 7 -17.09 -3.51 -28.23
N ILE A 8 -16.07 -2.70 -28.51
CA ILE A 8 -14.70 -3.17 -28.70
C ILE A 8 -14.21 -3.80 -27.40
N THR A 9 -13.96 -5.11 -27.44
CA THR A 9 -13.38 -5.83 -26.31
C THR A 9 -11.87 -5.61 -26.27
N ILE A 10 -11.24 -5.84 -25.11
CA ILE A 10 -9.77 -5.74 -25.01
C ILE A 10 -9.09 -6.70 -26.01
N LYS A 11 -9.68 -7.87 -26.29
CA LYS A 11 -9.14 -8.82 -27.27
C LYS A 11 -9.14 -8.31 -28.71
N SER A 12 -9.96 -7.30 -29.03
CA SER A 12 -9.97 -6.66 -30.34
C SER A 12 -9.05 -5.43 -30.43
N TRP A 13 -8.38 -5.05 -29.34
CA TRP A 13 -7.35 -4.01 -29.39
C TRP A 13 -6.06 -4.54 -30.03
N ALA A 14 -5.22 -3.62 -30.51
CA ALA A 14 -3.85 -3.94 -30.89
C ALA A 14 -3.13 -4.60 -29.71
N GLU A 15 -2.26 -5.57 -29.96
CA GLU A 15 -1.61 -6.33 -28.88
C GLU A 15 -0.83 -5.42 -27.93
N GLU A 16 -0.20 -4.37 -28.46
CA GLU A 16 0.50 -3.34 -27.69
C GLU A 16 -0.38 -2.55 -26.71
N ASP A 17 -1.70 -2.49 -26.94
CA ASP A 17 -2.66 -1.80 -26.07
C ASP A 17 -3.32 -2.73 -25.05
N ARG A 18 -3.19 -4.06 -25.23
CA ARG A 18 -3.77 -5.02 -24.28
C ARG A 18 -2.92 -5.04 -23.01
N PRO A 19 -3.50 -4.87 -21.81
CA PRO A 19 -2.71 -4.64 -20.60
C PRO A 19 -1.65 -5.71 -20.30
N ARG A 20 -1.95 -7.00 -20.51
CA ARG A 20 -1.02 -8.10 -20.20
C ARG A 20 0.13 -8.14 -21.19
N GLU A 21 -0.18 -8.03 -22.47
CA GLU A 21 0.76 -8.01 -23.58
C GLU A 21 1.64 -6.76 -23.52
N LYS A 22 1.06 -5.58 -23.26
CA LYS A 22 1.76 -4.32 -22.98
C LYS A 22 2.74 -4.43 -21.81
N LEU A 23 2.34 -5.11 -20.72
CA LEU A 23 3.22 -5.38 -19.58
C LEU A 23 4.42 -6.25 -19.96
N LEU A 24 4.22 -7.26 -20.81
CA LEU A 24 5.29 -8.13 -21.28
C LEU A 24 6.24 -7.42 -22.25
N ALA A 25 5.71 -6.61 -23.17
CA ALA A 25 6.49 -5.95 -24.21
C ALA A 25 7.22 -4.69 -23.72
N LEU A 26 6.54 -3.84 -22.94
CA LEU A 26 7.02 -2.51 -22.56
C LEU A 26 7.36 -2.39 -21.06
N GLY A 27 7.05 -3.43 -20.27
CA GLY A 27 7.31 -3.46 -18.84
C GLY A 27 6.31 -2.67 -18.01
N ARG A 28 6.28 -2.95 -16.70
CA ARG A 28 5.28 -2.42 -15.75
C ARG A 28 5.11 -0.90 -15.69
N ARG A 29 6.11 -0.11 -16.10
CA ARG A 29 6.08 1.37 -16.04
C ARG A 29 5.27 2.00 -17.16
N SER A 30 4.97 1.26 -18.22
CA SER A 30 4.17 1.75 -19.36
C SER A 30 2.67 1.70 -19.10
N LEU A 31 2.25 1.02 -18.03
CA LEU A 31 0.85 0.84 -17.67
C LEU A 31 0.36 1.98 -16.78
N THR A 32 -0.88 2.37 -17.01
CA THR A 32 -1.69 3.19 -16.12
C THR A 32 -2.21 2.36 -14.95
N ASP A 33 -2.59 3.02 -13.87
CA ASP A 33 -3.20 2.36 -12.70
C ASP A 33 -4.46 1.57 -13.07
N ALA A 34 -5.27 2.08 -14.00
CA ALA A 34 -6.46 1.39 -14.49
C ALA A 34 -6.11 0.09 -15.23
N GLU A 35 -5.03 0.08 -16.01
CA GLU A 35 -4.56 -1.14 -16.69
C GLU A 35 -3.97 -2.14 -15.68
N LEU A 36 -3.29 -1.68 -14.63
CA LEU A 36 -2.82 -2.53 -13.54
C LEU A 36 -4.00 -3.18 -12.80
N ILE A 37 -5.03 -2.41 -12.47
CA ILE A 37 -6.27 -2.94 -11.86
C ILE A 37 -6.96 -3.93 -12.82
N ALA A 38 -7.02 -3.62 -14.12
CA ALA A 38 -7.60 -4.49 -15.13
C ALA A 38 -6.92 -5.87 -15.18
N ILE A 39 -5.60 -5.92 -15.01
CA ILE A 39 -4.84 -7.18 -14.93
C ILE A 39 -5.25 -7.98 -13.70
N LEU A 40 -5.34 -7.33 -12.53
CA LEU A 40 -5.71 -7.98 -11.26
C LEU A 40 -7.11 -8.59 -11.32
N ILE A 41 -8.09 -7.83 -11.82
CA ILE A 41 -9.49 -8.30 -11.86
C ILE A 41 -9.75 -9.26 -13.03
N GLY A 42 -8.86 -9.30 -14.02
CA GLY A 42 -8.86 -10.20 -15.18
C GLY A 42 -9.97 -9.97 -16.21
N SER A 43 -11.15 -9.50 -15.80
CA SER A 43 -12.29 -9.22 -16.66
C SER A 43 -13.14 -8.07 -16.11
N GLY A 44 -13.83 -7.38 -17.02
CA GLY A 44 -14.84 -6.38 -16.67
C GLY A 44 -16.19 -7.01 -16.36
N ASN A 45 -17.26 -6.36 -16.80
CA ASN A 45 -18.62 -6.89 -16.75
C ASN A 45 -19.28 -6.76 -18.14
N ARG A 46 -20.59 -6.96 -18.24
CA ARG A 46 -21.32 -6.85 -19.52
C ARG A 46 -21.28 -5.42 -20.10
N GLU A 47 -21.27 -4.41 -19.23
CA GLU A 47 -21.40 -2.98 -19.54
C GLU A 47 -20.08 -2.26 -19.73
N GLU A 48 -18.97 -2.76 -19.16
CA GLU A 48 -17.64 -2.15 -19.30
C GLU A 48 -16.51 -3.19 -19.33
N THR A 49 -15.42 -2.91 -20.04
CA THR A 49 -14.19 -3.71 -20.05
C THR A 49 -13.47 -3.64 -18.71
N ALA A 50 -12.46 -4.49 -18.49
CA ALA A 50 -11.68 -4.47 -17.24
C ALA A 50 -10.95 -3.12 -17.03
N VAL A 51 -10.47 -2.50 -18.11
CA VAL A 51 -9.81 -1.19 -18.07
C VAL A 51 -10.80 -0.07 -17.78
N GLU A 52 -11.98 -0.09 -18.39
CA GLU A 52 -13.06 0.88 -18.12
C GLU A 52 -13.55 0.77 -16.67
N LEU A 53 -13.77 -0.44 -16.17
CA LEU A 53 -14.12 -0.69 -14.77
C LEU A 53 -13.04 -0.16 -13.83
N GLY A 54 -11.77 -0.42 -14.12
CA GLY A 54 -10.64 0.14 -13.36
C GLY A 54 -10.64 1.67 -13.35
N LYS A 55 -10.86 2.31 -14.49
CA LYS A 55 -10.98 3.78 -14.60
C LYS A 55 -12.14 4.30 -13.76
N ARG A 56 -13.30 3.66 -13.79
CA ARG A 56 -14.49 4.07 -13.04
C ARG A 56 -14.28 3.97 -11.53
N ILE A 57 -13.66 2.89 -11.06
CA ILE A 57 -13.29 2.70 -9.66
C ILE A 57 -12.34 3.82 -9.22
N LEU A 58 -11.23 4.03 -9.95
CA LEU A 58 -10.26 5.07 -9.62
C LEU A 58 -10.86 6.47 -9.63
N HIS A 59 -11.69 6.79 -10.62
CA HIS A 59 -12.34 8.09 -10.73
C HIS A 59 -13.24 8.39 -9.52
N SER A 60 -13.97 7.38 -9.02
CA SER A 60 -14.81 7.53 -7.82
C SER A 60 -14.00 7.86 -6.54
N LEU A 61 -12.69 7.63 -6.59
CA LEU A 61 -11.75 7.88 -5.49
C LEU A 61 -10.79 9.03 -5.80
N ALA A 62 -11.10 9.87 -6.80
CA ALA A 62 -10.25 10.96 -7.27
C ALA A 62 -8.83 10.51 -7.71
N ASN A 63 -8.72 9.29 -8.24
CA ASN A 63 -7.47 8.63 -8.66
C ASN A 63 -6.44 8.47 -7.52
N ASP A 64 -6.92 8.29 -6.29
CA ASP A 64 -6.09 8.11 -5.11
C ASP A 64 -5.99 6.62 -4.72
N LEU A 65 -4.80 6.05 -4.89
CA LEU A 65 -4.53 4.64 -4.57
C LEU A 65 -4.54 4.36 -3.06
N ASP A 66 -4.26 5.35 -2.21
CA ASP A 66 -4.33 5.18 -0.76
C ASP A 66 -5.78 5.01 -0.32
N LYS A 67 -6.71 5.80 -0.89
CA LYS A 67 -8.14 5.62 -0.67
C LYS A 67 -8.63 4.26 -1.16
N LEU A 68 -8.15 3.81 -2.32
CA LEU A 68 -8.49 2.49 -2.85
C LEU A 68 -8.04 1.37 -1.90
N GLY A 69 -6.84 1.48 -1.33
CA GLY A 69 -6.29 0.49 -0.39
C GLY A 69 -7.02 0.41 0.95
N ARG A 70 -7.81 1.43 1.32
CA ARG A 70 -8.60 1.46 2.56
C ARG A 70 -10.00 0.86 2.42
N LEU A 71 -10.47 0.61 1.19
CA LEU A 71 -11.81 0.06 0.98
C LEU A 71 -11.90 -1.40 1.45
N SER A 72 -13.00 -1.71 2.13
CA SER A 72 -13.36 -3.09 2.48
C SER A 72 -13.83 -3.89 1.26
N VAL A 73 -13.83 -5.23 1.39
CA VAL A 73 -14.40 -6.14 0.38
C VAL A 73 -15.83 -5.76 0.03
N ASN A 74 -16.64 -5.39 1.03
CA ASN A 74 -18.04 -5.00 0.84
C ASN A 74 -18.17 -3.69 0.06
N GLU A 75 -17.29 -2.72 0.29
CA GLU A 75 -17.30 -1.45 -0.46
C GLU A 75 -16.85 -1.64 -1.91
N LEU A 76 -15.80 -2.40 -2.15
CA LEU A 76 -15.36 -2.77 -3.50
C LEU A 76 -16.42 -3.58 -4.23
N SER A 77 -17.15 -4.45 -3.54
CA SER A 77 -18.20 -5.27 -4.15
C SER A 77 -19.46 -4.48 -4.57
N LYS A 78 -19.58 -3.20 -4.16
CA LYS A 78 -20.64 -2.31 -4.66
C LYS A 78 -20.43 -1.94 -6.13
N PHE A 79 -19.20 -2.04 -6.64
CA PHE A 79 -18.92 -1.81 -8.06
C PHE A 79 -19.38 -3.03 -8.87
N LYS A 80 -20.37 -2.83 -9.74
CA LYS A 80 -20.85 -3.89 -10.65
C LYS A 80 -19.68 -4.53 -11.40
N GLY A 81 -19.57 -5.86 -11.30
CA GLY A 81 -18.46 -6.61 -11.91
C GLY A 81 -17.28 -6.91 -10.98
N ILE A 82 -17.27 -6.35 -9.77
CA ILE A 82 -16.34 -6.70 -8.69
C ILE A 82 -17.08 -7.60 -7.71
N GLY A 83 -16.85 -8.90 -7.81
CA GLY A 83 -17.24 -9.85 -6.76
C GLY A 83 -16.14 -9.99 -5.72
N GLU A 84 -16.41 -10.78 -4.68
CA GLU A 84 -15.51 -11.03 -3.56
C GLU A 84 -14.08 -11.38 -4.01
N ALA A 85 -13.91 -12.33 -4.94
CA ALA A 85 -12.60 -12.75 -5.42
C ALA A 85 -11.80 -11.60 -6.07
N LYS A 86 -12.45 -10.73 -6.84
CA LYS A 86 -11.81 -9.57 -7.49
C LYS A 86 -11.47 -8.49 -6.46
N ALA A 87 -12.34 -8.26 -5.49
CA ALA A 87 -12.08 -7.33 -4.39
C ALA A 87 -10.88 -7.78 -3.55
N ILE A 88 -10.84 -9.06 -3.15
CA ILE A 88 -9.70 -9.66 -2.42
C ILE A 88 -8.40 -9.51 -3.22
N SER A 89 -8.43 -9.73 -4.54
CA SER A 89 -7.25 -9.56 -5.39
C SER A 89 -6.70 -8.13 -5.37
N ILE A 90 -7.56 -7.12 -5.46
CA ILE A 90 -7.16 -5.71 -5.37
C ILE A 90 -6.55 -5.40 -4.00
N ILE A 91 -7.23 -5.78 -2.92
CA ILE A 91 -6.78 -5.53 -1.54
C ILE A 91 -5.41 -6.20 -1.31
N ALA A 92 -5.26 -7.47 -1.71
CA ALA A 92 -4.01 -8.19 -1.55
C ALA A 92 -2.86 -7.53 -2.33
N ALA A 93 -3.10 -7.07 -3.56
CA ALA A 93 -2.08 -6.40 -4.36
C ALA A 93 -1.63 -5.08 -3.74
N LEU A 94 -2.57 -4.26 -3.24
CA LEU A 94 -2.26 -2.98 -2.59
C LEU A 94 -1.54 -3.18 -1.26
N GLU A 95 -1.95 -4.18 -0.47
CA GLU A 95 -1.28 -4.55 0.77
C GLU A 95 0.16 -5.02 0.53
N LEU A 96 0.40 -5.81 -0.53
CA LEU A 96 1.77 -6.15 -0.94
C LEU A 96 2.59 -4.92 -1.32
N GLY A 97 1.98 -3.95 -2.01
CA GLY A 97 2.60 -2.66 -2.32
C GLY A 97 2.97 -1.88 -1.06
N ARG A 98 2.06 -1.81 -0.08
CA ARG A 98 2.26 -1.18 1.22
C ARG A 98 3.40 -1.85 1.98
N ARG A 99 3.34 -3.17 2.17
CA ARG A 99 4.41 -3.94 2.84
C ARG A 99 5.75 -3.81 2.16
N ARG A 100 5.78 -3.75 0.82
CA ARG A 100 7.03 -3.54 0.08
C ARG A 100 7.64 -2.18 0.43
N ARG A 101 6.84 -1.11 0.52
CA ARG A 101 7.29 0.22 0.94
C ARG A 101 7.72 0.25 2.42
N GLU A 102 7.14 -0.60 3.25
CA GLU A 102 7.57 -0.79 4.64
C GLU A 102 8.85 -1.64 4.75
N THR A 103 9.08 -2.55 3.78
CA THR A 103 10.27 -3.40 3.66
C THR A 103 11.44 -2.70 2.99
N GLU A 104 11.23 -1.53 2.35
CA GLU A 104 12.30 -0.58 2.08
C GLU A 104 12.88 -0.15 3.43
N LYS A 105 13.79 -0.99 3.96
CA LYS A 105 14.63 -0.65 5.08
C LYS A 105 15.26 0.69 4.72
N PRO A 106 15.04 1.75 5.50
CA PRO A 106 15.89 2.92 5.37
C PRO A 106 17.31 2.42 5.38
N LYS A 107 18.07 2.84 4.38
CA LYS A 107 19.43 2.44 4.09
C LYS A 107 20.29 2.68 5.32
N MET A 108 20.32 1.72 6.27
CA MET A 108 20.83 1.88 7.65
C MET A 108 21.12 3.34 7.99
N GLU A 109 20.06 4.12 8.20
CA GLU A 109 20.17 5.56 8.36
C GLU A 109 21.01 5.83 9.60
N ARG A 110 22.22 6.32 9.35
CA ARG A 110 23.09 6.82 10.39
C ARG A 110 22.36 8.01 11.01
N ILE A 111 22.04 7.91 12.30
CA ILE A 111 21.45 9.02 13.02
C ILE A 111 22.53 10.07 13.27
N THR A 112 22.32 11.24 12.71
CA THR A 112 23.17 12.43 12.86
C THR A 112 22.42 13.58 13.52
N CYS A 113 21.10 13.61 13.41
CA CYS A 113 20.26 14.64 14.00
C CYS A 113 18.85 14.12 14.37
N SER A 114 18.08 14.94 15.07
CA SER A 114 16.70 14.62 15.47
C SER A 114 15.75 14.44 14.28
N ARG A 115 16.02 15.08 13.14
CA ARG A 115 15.23 14.91 11.91
C ARG A 115 15.31 13.47 11.40
N ASP A 116 16.48 12.84 11.49
CA ASP A 116 16.67 11.45 11.06
C ASP A 116 15.76 10.51 11.88
N ILE A 117 15.64 10.74 13.19
CA ILE A 117 14.73 9.99 14.07
C ILE A 117 13.27 10.21 13.68
N TYR A 118 12.89 11.47 13.38
CA TYR A 118 11.54 11.79 12.93
C TYR A 118 11.22 11.09 11.61
N GLU A 119 12.08 11.19 10.60
CA GLU A 119 11.86 10.53 9.30
C GLU A 119 11.74 9.01 9.45
N LEU A 120 12.55 8.42 10.32
CA LEU A 120 12.50 7.00 10.65
C LEU A 120 11.21 6.58 11.36
N MET A 121 10.77 7.34 12.37
CA MET A 121 9.73 6.90 13.31
C MET A 121 8.36 7.55 13.11
N HIS A 122 8.24 8.67 12.39
CA HIS A 122 6.99 9.46 12.33
C HIS A 122 5.79 8.62 11.87
N ARG A 123 5.97 7.71 10.91
CA ARG A 123 4.89 6.82 10.42
C ARG A 123 4.34 5.92 11.51
N GLN A 124 5.21 5.46 12.41
CA GLN A 124 4.82 4.59 13.51
C GLN A 124 3.97 5.33 14.54
N PHE A 125 4.18 6.63 14.70
CA PHE A 125 3.43 7.48 15.62
C PHE A 125 2.20 8.15 14.98
N SER A 126 2.12 8.24 13.64
CA SER A 126 1.16 9.10 12.92
C SER A 126 -0.32 8.75 13.18
N ASP A 127 -0.62 7.48 13.42
CA ASP A 127 -2.00 6.99 13.60
C ASP A 127 -2.30 6.58 15.05
N LEU A 128 -1.38 6.83 15.99
CA LEU A 128 -1.56 6.43 17.39
C LEU A 128 -2.41 7.44 18.16
N ASN A 129 -3.40 6.92 18.88
CA ASN A 129 -4.27 7.68 19.77
C ASN A 129 -3.85 7.60 21.25
N HIS A 130 -2.63 7.13 21.51
CA HIS A 130 -2.06 6.92 22.83
C HIS A 130 -0.55 7.16 22.80
N GLU A 131 0.04 7.39 23.98
CA GLU A 131 1.47 7.59 24.10
C GLU A 131 2.24 6.27 24.10
N GLU A 132 3.40 6.25 23.46
CA GLU A 132 4.32 5.12 23.47
C GLU A 132 5.75 5.60 23.72
N PHE A 133 6.50 4.87 24.56
CA PHE A 133 7.93 5.13 24.77
C PHE A 133 8.75 4.07 24.03
N TRP A 134 9.54 4.53 23.07
CA TRP A 134 10.41 3.70 22.26
C TRP A 134 11.87 3.99 22.55
N ILE A 135 12.71 2.98 22.39
CA ILE A 135 14.17 3.13 22.34
C ILE A 135 14.67 2.66 20.97
N LEU A 136 15.74 3.31 20.50
CA LEU A 136 16.52 2.86 19.36
C LEU A 136 17.90 2.42 19.85
N LEU A 137 18.29 1.20 19.49
CA LEU A 137 19.62 0.67 19.76
C LEU A 137 20.52 0.99 18.58
N LEU A 138 21.67 1.62 18.85
CA LEU A 138 22.59 2.08 17.81
C LEU A 138 23.95 1.39 17.95
N ASN A 139 24.64 1.21 16.83
CA ASN A 139 26.06 0.83 16.85
C ASN A 139 26.98 2.06 17.03
N ARG A 140 28.29 1.84 17.13
CA ARG A 140 29.30 2.91 17.26
C ARG A 140 29.30 3.91 16.09
N GLY A 141 28.76 3.53 14.94
CA GLY A 141 28.60 4.38 13.76
C GLY A 141 27.26 5.13 13.73
N ASN A 142 26.49 5.14 14.82
CA ASN A 142 25.11 5.65 14.93
C ASN A 142 24.13 4.99 13.96
N GLN A 143 24.40 3.79 13.48
CA GLN A 143 23.44 3.04 12.66
C GLN A 143 22.45 2.33 13.57
N VAL A 144 21.17 2.40 13.22
CA VAL A 144 20.10 1.72 13.95
C VAL A 144 20.26 0.20 13.82
N LEU A 145 20.48 -0.46 14.95
CA LEU A 145 20.51 -1.92 15.08
C LEU A 145 19.10 -2.47 15.23
N ASN A 146 18.33 -1.92 16.17
CA ASN A 146 16.98 -2.36 16.51
C ASN A 146 16.15 -1.22 17.13
N GLN A 147 14.84 -1.40 17.15
CA GLN A 147 13.85 -0.49 17.74
C GLN A 147 12.97 -1.29 18.70
N HIS A 148 12.74 -0.78 19.89
CA HIS A 148 11.94 -1.46 20.90
C HIS A 148 10.94 -0.53 21.56
N LEU A 149 9.71 -0.99 21.65
CA LEU A 149 8.68 -0.39 22.50
C LEU A 149 8.92 -0.83 23.94
N ILE A 150 9.07 0.12 24.85
CA ILE A 150 9.26 -0.16 26.28
C ILE A 150 7.94 -0.09 27.03
N SER A 151 7.08 0.85 26.65
CA SER A 151 5.80 1.05 27.33
C SER A 151 4.78 1.75 26.44
N LYS A 152 3.51 1.44 26.70
CA LYS A 152 2.35 2.14 26.15
C LYS A 152 1.59 2.79 27.29
N GLY A 153 1.26 4.06 27.13
CA GLY A 153 0.49 4.87 28.06
C GLY A 153 -0.93 5.13 27.58
N GLY A 154 -1.67 5.89 28.37
CA GLY A 154 -2.95 6.50 27.99
C GLY A 154 -2.76 8.00 27.74
N GLN A 155 -3.77 8.81 28.03
CA GLN A 155 -3.66 10.29 27.97
C GLN A 155 -2.79 10.89 29.09
N ALA A 156 -2.52 10.14 30.16
CA ALA A 156 -1.84 10.65 31.35
C ALA A 156 -0.31 10.47 31.32
N GLY A 157 0.24 9.81 30.30
CA GLY A 157 1.66 9.49 30.22
C GLY A 157 1.96 8.01 30.02
N THR A 158 3.21 7.72 29.72
CA THR A 158 3.80 6.37 29.75
C THR A 158 5.06 6.32 30.60
N VAL A 159 5.46 5.14 31.07
CA VAL A 159 6.60 4.97 32.00
C VAL A 159 7.88 4.57 31.27
N ALA A 160 8.98 5.28 31.51
CA ALA A 160 10.31 4.88 31.06
C ALA A 160 11.07 4.24 32.23
N ASP A 161 11.03 2.91 32.35
CA ASP A 161 11.75 2.17 33.41
C ASP A 161 13.20 1.89 32.97
N PRO A 162 14.22 2.46 33.64
CA PRO A 162 15.62 2.24 33.28
C PRO A 162 16.04 0.76 33.32
N LYS A 163 15.51 -0.04 34.24
CA LYS A 163 15.88 -1.47 34.34
C LYS A 163 15.40 -2.24 33.11
N ILE A 164 14.19 -1.93 32.63
CA ILE A 164 13.64 -2.54 31.41
C ILE A 164 14.45 -2.08 30.19
N ILE A 165 14.72 -0.77 30.10
CA ILE A 165 15.51 -0.19 29.01
C ILE A 165 16.90 -0.84 28.91
N PHE A 166 17.64 -0.89 30.02
CA PHE A 166 18.99 -1.46 30.04
C PHE A 166 18.98 -2.96 29.81
N LYS A 167 17.99 -3.69 30.33
CA LYS A 167 17.84 -5.12 30.05
C LYS A 167 17.69 -5.36 28.55
N VAL A 168 16.77 -4.66 27.89
CA VAL A 168 16.56 -4.76 26.43
C VAL A 168 17.81 -4.37 25.64
N ALA A 169 18.56 -3.36 26.10
CA ALA A 169 19.79 -2.94 25.44
C ALA A 169 20.95 -3.94 25.59
N LEU A 170 21.02 -4.68 26.71
CA LEU A 170 22.07 -5.66 26.99
C LEU A 170 21.77 -7.06 26.44
N GLU A 171 20.50 -7.40 26.27
CA GLU A 171 20.04 -8.69 25.72
C GLU A 171 19.95 -8.70 24.19
N ASN A 172 20.27 -7.58 23.54
CA ASN A 172 20.33 -7.45 22.09
C ASN A 172 21.63 -8.01 21.52
#